data_AF-A0A4R2B4A7-F1
#
_entry.id   AF-A0A4R2B4A7-F1
#
_cell.length_a   1.000
_cell.length_b   1.000
_cell.length_c   1.000
_cell.angle_alpha   90.00
_cell.angle_beta   90.00
_cell.angle_gamma   90.00
#
_symmetry.space_group_name_H-M   'P 1'
#
loop_
_entity.id
_entity.type
_entity.pdbx_description
1 polymer ?
#
loop_
_entity_poly.entity_id
_entity_poly.type
_entity_poly.pdbx_seq_one_letter_code
_entity_poly.pdbx_strand_id
1 'polypeptide(L)'
;MLLVSLAFALQGFTLSAMLTHMVPMLGSIGFGAMAVVIGSLFGPSQVLSRLINMAFGANLSPPVLASLSAGLIVAAVLVFGVSGTWLPGAVAFAICLGLGSGINSIAQGSLPLWLFGSSGYGAVTGRMAAARLAAGAMAPFVFSVLMERFGIDAALMANACLGAVGMAAFVAVTSAAKRTAAAAT
;
A
#
# COMPACT_ATOMS: atom_id res chain seq x y z
N MET A 1 13.61 -0.70 -13.85
CA MET A 1 13.73 0.33 -12.79
C MET A 1 12.56 1.33 -12.80
N LEU A 2 12.20 1.92 -13.94
CA LEU A 2 11.09 2.88 -14.02
C LEU A 2 9.76 2.30 -13.53
N LEU A 3 9.35 1.14 -14.03
CA LEU A 3 8.06 0.51 -13.67
C LEU A 3 7.92 0.25 -12.16
N VAL A 4 8.94 -0.32 -11.53
CA VAL A 4 8.94 -0.58 -10.08
C VAL A 4 9.02 0.71 -9.25
N SER A 5 9.70 1.75 -9.75
CA SER A 5 9.71 3.06 -9.10
C SER A 5 8.33 3.71 -9.16
N LEU A 6 7.64 3.62 -10.30
CA LEU A 6 6.25 4.05 -10.46
C LEU A 6 5.32 3.27 -9.52
N ALA A 7 5.48 1.94 -9.44
CA ALA A 7 4.67 1.10 -8.57
C ALA A 7 4.80 1.51 -7.08
N PHE A 8 6.04 1.70 -6.60
CA PHE A 8 6.28 2.22 -5.25
C PHE A 8 5.76 3.65 -5.06
N ALA A 9 5.83 4.50 -6.09
CA ALA A 9 5.30 5.86 -6.02
C ALA A 9 3.78 5.89 -5.87
N LEU A 10 3.06 5.14 -6.68
CA LEU A 10 1.59 5.05 -6.61
C LEU A 10 1.12 4.40 -5.31
N GLN A 11 1.83 3.36 -4.84
CA GLN A 11 1.51 2.76 -3.55
C GLN A 11 1.84 3.70 -2.38
N GLY A 12 2.94 4.46 -2.48
CA GLY A 12 3.30 5.51 -1.52
C GLY A 12 2.25 6.60 -1.43
N PHE A 13 1.74 7.07 -2.57
CA PHE A 13 0.60 8.00 -2.63
C PHE A 13 -0.61 7.41 -1.93
N THR A 14 -1.02 6.21 -2.33
CA THR A 14 -2.23 5.54 -1.82
C THR A 14 -2.18 5.39 -0.30
N LEU A 15 -1.04 4.90 0.22
CA LEU A 15 -0.85 4.71 1.64
C LEU A 15 -0.80 6.04 2.39
N SER A 16 -0.09 7.05 1.86
CA SER A 16 0.02 8.35 2.52
C SER A 16 -1.33 9.06 2.60
N ALA A 17 -2.14 9.03 1.55
CA ALA A 17 -3.49 9.58 1.54
C ALA A 17 -4.36 8.93 2.63
N MET A 18 -4.35 7.59 2.72
CA MET A 18 -5.10 6.87 3.73
C MET A 18 -4.62 7.17 5.15
N LEU A 19 -3.31 7.15 5.40
CA LEU A 19 -2.78 7.35 6.76
C LEU A 19 -3.04 8.75 7.29
N THR A 20 -3.03 9.78 6.44
CA THR A 20 -3.35 11.14 6.89
C THR A 20 -4.83 11.32 7.22
N HIS A 21 -5.72 10.70 6.45
CA HIS A 21 -7.16 10.98 6.52
C HIS A 21 -7.98 9.89 7.22
N MET A 22 -7.38 8.74 7.55
CA MET A 22 -8.08 7.57 8.12
C MET A 22 -8.95 7.90 9.34
N VAL A 23 -8.37 8.50 10.38
CA VAL A 23 -9.10 8.79 11.62
C VAL A 23 -10.17 9.87 11.41
N PRO A 24 -9.88 11.01 10.74
CA PRO A 24 -10.91 11.98 10.36
C PRO A 24 -12.07 11.37 9.55
N MET A 25 -11.78 10.54 8.54
CA MET A 25 -12.81 9.92 7.70
C MET A 25 -13.69 8.95 8.49
N LEU A 26 -13.10 8.12 9.37
CA LEU A 26 -13.86 7.25 10.28
C LEU A 26 -14.76 8.07 11.20
N GLY A 27 -14.26 9.21 11.69
CA GLY A 27 -15.03 10.15 12.51
C GLY A 27 -16.21 10.73 11.76
N SER A 28 -16.00 11.20 10.52
CA SER A 28 -17.02 11.87 9.70
C SER A 28 -18.16 10.95 9.28
N ILE A 29 -17.93 9.64 9.16
CA ILE A 29 -18.97 8.67 8.79
C ILE A 29 -19.76 8.14 10.00
N GLY A 30 -19.48 8.59 11.22
CA GLY A 30 -20.31 8.30 12.40
C GLY A 30 -19.68 7.41 13.47
N PHE A 31 -18.39 7.04 13.36
CA PHE A 31 -17.72 6.28 14.43
C PHE A 31 -17.32 7.13 15.64
N GLY A 32 -17.30 8.46 15.52
CA GLY A 32 -17.01 9.38 16.63
C GLY A 32 -15.73 9.00 17.38
N ALA A 33 -15.83 8.79 18.70
CA ALA A 33 -14.69 8.40 19.53
C ALA A 33 -14.07 7.04 19.14
N MET A 34 -14.83 6.13 18.51
CA MET A 34 -14.31 4.82 18.08
C MET A 34 -13.38 4.91 16.87
N ALA A 35 -13.38 6.03 16.15
CA ALA A 35 -12.48 6.24 15.01
C ALA A 35 -10.99 6.07 15.41
N VAL A 36 -10.61 6.52 16.60
CA VAL A 36 -9.24 6.37 17.13
C VAL A 36 -8.96 4.91 17.47
N VAL A 37 -9.90 4.20 18.10
CA VAL A 37 -9.75 2.78 18.45
C VAL A 37 -9.61 1.93 17.19
N ILE A 38 -10.46 2.13 16.20
CA ILE A 38 -10.40 1.43 14.91
C ILE A 38 -9.09 1.77 14.20
N GLY A 39 -8.75 3.06 14.10
CA GLY A 39 -7.50 3.53 13.48
C GLY A 39 -6.25 2.97 14.17
N SER A 40 -6.29 2.76 15.49
CA SER A 40 -5.17 2.19 16.24
C SER A 40 -4.81 0.77 15.80
N LEU A 41 -5.76 -0.01 15.27
CA LEU A 41 -5.53 -1.38 14.79
C LEU A 41 -4.54 -1.45 13.63
N PHE A 42 -4.32 -0.34 12.91
CA PHE A 42 -3.31 -0.22 11.86
C PHE A 42 -1.91 -0.60 12.37
N GLY A 43 -1.50 -0.08 13.54
CA GLY A 43 -0.16 -0.26 14.08
C GLY A 43 0.15 -1.72 14.43
N PRO A 44 -0.64 -2.37 15.31
CA PRO A 44 -0.49 -3.79 15.63
C PRO A 44 -0.56 -4.68 14.39
N SER A 45 -1.47 -4.39 13.44
CA SER A 45 -1.59 -5.16 12.19
C SER A 45 -0.35 -5.00 11.30
N GLN A 46 0.25 -3.81 11.26
CA GLN A 46 1.50 -3.58 10.55
C GLN A 46 2.63 -4.46 11.10
N VAL A 47 2.79 -4.52 12.42
CA VAL A 47 3.80 -5.39 13.05
C VAL A 47 3.46 -6.86 12.83
N LEU A 48 2.18 -7.24 12.98
CA LEU A 48 1.72 -8.62 12.79
C LEU A 48 2.05 -9.15 11.39
N SER A 49 1.89 -8.35 10.34
CA SER A 49 2.27 -8.79 8.99
C SER A 49 3.76 -9.12 8.85
N ARG A 50 4.64 -8.41 9.58
CA ARG A 50 6.07 -8.70 9.58
C ARG A 50 6.35 -10.01 10.30
N LEU A 51 5.66 -10.28 11.42
CA LEU A 51 5.76 -11.55 12.15
C LEU A 51 5.24 -12.73 11.31
N ILE A 52 4.09 -12.56 10.63
CA ILE A 52 3.54 -13.56 9.71
C ILE A 52 4.53 -13.83 8.57
N ASN A 53 5.10 -12.78 7.97
CA ASN A 53 6.10 -12.95 6.91
C ASN A 53 7.38 -13.62 7.41
N MET A 54 7.82 -13.34 8.64
CA MET A 54 9.00 -13.97 9.23
C MET A 54 8.75 -15.47 9.52
N ALA A 55 7.56 -15.81 10.01
CA ALA A 55 7.22 -17.19 10.37
C ALA A 55 6.82 -18.06 9.16
N PHE A 56 6.11 -17.49 8.19
CA PHE A 56 5.48 -18.25 7.09
C PHE A 56 5.90 -17.77 5.69
N GLY A 57 6.60 -16.64 5.58
CA GLY A 57 6.96 -16.01 4.30
C GLY A 57 8.27 -16.49 3.69
N ALA A 58 8.93 -17.51 4.25
CA ALA A 58 10.24 -18.00 3.81
C ALA A 58 10.30 -18.34 2.30
N ASN A 59 9.18 -18.74 1.70
CA ASN A 59 9.08 -19.12 0.29
C ASN A 59 8.49 -18.03 -0.62
N LEU A 60 8.11 -16.87 -0.08
CA LEU A 60 7.51 -15.80 -0.86
C LEU A 60 8.59 -14.91 -1.49
N SER A 61 8.63 -14.88 -2.83
CA SER A 61 9.56 -14.01 -3.55
C SER A 61 9.23 -12.52 -3.35
N PRO A 62 10.23 -11.62 -3.34
CA PRO A 62 10.00 -10.18 -3.16
C PRO A 62 8.98 -9.53 -4.12
N PRO A 63 8.89 -9.89 -5.42
CA PRO A 63 7.84 -9.37 -6.29
C PRO A 63 6.42 -9.77 -5.85
N VAL A 64 6.26 -11.00 -5.34
CA VAL A 64 4.98 -11.49 -4.81
C VAL A 64 4.60 -10.73 -3.54
N LEU A 65 5.56 -10.48 -2.64
CA LEU A 65 5.32 -9.68 -1.44
C LEU A 65 4.86 -8.25 -1.79
N ALA A 66 5.51 -7.61 -2.76
CA ALA A 66 5.11 -6.28 -3.23
C ALA A 66 3.68 -6.28 -3.80
N SER A 67 3.34 -7.30 -4.60
CA SER A 67 2.00 -7.45 -5.18
C SER A 67 0.93 -7.70 -4.11
N LEU A 68 1.22 -8.57 -3.12
CA LEU A 68 0.33 -8.87 -2.00
C LEU A 68 0.09 -7.62 -1.14
N SER A 69 1.15 -6.88 -0.85
CA SER A 69 1.07 -5.60 -0.15
C SER A 69 0.16 -4.60 -0.87
N ALA A 70 0.35 -4.42 -2.18
CA ALA A 70 -0.47 -3.52 -2.97
C ALA A 70 -1.94 -3.96 -2.99
N GLY A 71 -2.19 -5.27 -3.13
CA GLY A 71 -3.54 -5.85 -3.06
C GLY A 71 -4.24 -5.58 -1.73
N LEU A 72 -3.54 -5.77 -0.60
CA LEU A 72 -4.10 -5.50 0.73
C LEU A 72 -4.43 -4.02 0.93
N ILE A 73 -3.59 -3.11 0.45
CA ILE A 73 -3.86 -1.67 0.55
C ILE A 73 -5.07 -1.28 -0.31
N VAL A 74 -5.15 -1.75 -1.56
CA VAL A 74 -6.30 -1.49 -2.43
C VAL A 74 -7.58 -2.08 -1.83
N ALA A 75 -7.52 -3.32 -1.34
CA ALA A 75 -8.64 -3.97 -0.67
C ALA A 75 -9.09 -3.17 0.56
N ALA A 76 -8.17 -2.62 1.36
CA ALA A 76 -8.52 -1.77 2.49
C ALA A 76 -9.34 -0.55 2.04
N VAL A 77 -8.88 0.17 1.01
CA VAL A 77 -9.58 1.35 0.47
C VAL A 77 -10.99 0.98 -0.02
N LEU A 78 -11.11 -0.13 -0.75
CA LEU A 78 -12.40 -0.63 -1.25
C LEU A 78 -13.34 -1.02 -0.11
N VAL A 79 -12.84 -1.76 0.88
CA VAL A 79 -13.62 -2.15 2.06
C VAL A 79 -14.13 -0.91 2.78
N PHE A 80 -13.29 0.10 2.99
CA PHE A 80 -13.73 1.35 3.62
C PHE A 80 -14.84 2.04 2.81
N GLY A 81 -14.68 2.15 1.49
CA GLY A 81 -15.64 2.81 0.61
C GLY A 81 -17.02 2.14 0.54
N VAL A 82 -17.12 0.83 0.80
CA VAL A 82 -18.41 0.10 0.74
C VAL A 82 -19.02 -0.20 2.11
N SER A 83 -18.25 -0.07 3.20
CA SER A 83 -18.70 -0.53 4.52
C SER A 83 -19.61 0.45 5.25
N GLY A 84 -19.56 1.75 4.92
CA GLY A 84 -20.31 2.78 5.66
C GLY A 84 -20.03 2.71 7.17
N THR A 85 -21.09 2.67 7.98
CA THR A 85 -21.01 2.56 9.46
C THR A 85 -20.87 1.12 9.97
N TRP A 86 -20.66 0.13 9.10
CA TRP A 86 -20.52 -1.26 9.51
C TRP A 86 -19.19 -1.50 10.22
N LEU A 87 -19.24 -1.70 11.54
CA LEU A 87 -18.05 -1.83 12.41
C LEU A 87 -17.06 -2.91 11.94
N PRO A 88 -17.47 -4.15 11.60
CA PRO A 88 -16.54 -5.16 11.07
C PRO A 88 -15.81 -4.70 9.80
N GLY A 89 -16.48 -3.94 8.93
CA GLY A 89 -15.86 -3.37 7.73
C GLY A 89 -14.81 -2.32 8.05
N ALA A 90 -15.07 -1.42 8.98
CA ALA A 90 -14.10 -0.43 9.45
C ALA A 90 -12.87 -1.07 10.12
N VAL A 91 -13.09 -2.13 10.91
CA VAL A 91 -12.03 -2.95 11.50
C VAL A 91 -11.20 -3.66 10.42
N ALA A 92 -11.87 -4.31 9.45
CA ALA A 92 -11.21 -4.97 8.34
C ALA A 92 -10.36 -4.00 7.50
N PHE A 93 -10.87 -2.79 7.24
CA PHE A 93 -10.12 -1.72 6.60
C PHE A 93 -8.81 -1.40 7.34
N ALA A 94 -8.87 -1.13 8.65
CA ALA A 94 -7.69 -0.77 9.43
C ALA A 94 -6.66 -1.91 9.47
N ILE A 95 -7.12 -3.16 9.61
CA ILE A 95 -6.28 -4.35 9.60
C ILE A 95 -5.62 -4.56 8.23
N CYS A 96 -6.39 -4.55 7.14
CA CYS A 96 -5.86 -4.72 5.78
C CYS A 96 -4.85 -3.63 5.42
N LEU A 97 -5.12 -2.37 5.79
CA LEU A 97 -4.21 -1.24 5.58
C LEU A 97 -2.90 -1.45 6.35
N GLY A 98 -3.00 -1.88 7.62
CA GLY A 98 -1.86 -2.22 8.46
C GLY A 98 -1.02 -3.35 7.88
N LEU A 99 -1.66 -4.48 7.57
CA LEU A 99 -0.98 -5.64 6.99
C LEU A 99 -0.28 -5.30 5.68
N GLY A 100 -0.98 -4.61 4.78
CA GLY A 100 -0.43 -4.16 3.50
C GLY A 100 0.78 -3.24 3.69
N SER A 101 0.69 -2.28 4.61
CA SER A 101 1.79 -1.38 4.96
C SER A 101 3.03 -2.09 5.52
N GLY A 102 2.82 -3.09 6.39
CA GLY A 102 3.93 -3.83 6.97
C GLY A 102 4.67 -4.68 5.93
N ILE A 103 3.95 -5.36 5.04
CA ILE A 103 4.57 -6.06 3.89
C ILE A 103 5.26 -5.06 2.94
N ASN A 104 4.67 -3.88 2.70
CA ASN A 104 5.28 -2.84 1.86
C ASN A 104 6.67 -2.45 2.37
N SER A 105 6.84 -2.31 3.69
CA SER A 105 8.13 -1.97 4.29
C SER A 105 9.22 -3.02 4.05
N ILE A 106 8.84 -4.30 3.93
CA ILE A 106 9.74 -5.39 3.55
C ILE A 106 10.07 -5.29 2.06
N ALA A 107 9.04 -5.17 1.23
CA ALA A 107 9.17 -5.12 -0.23
C ALA A 107 10.05 -3.95 -0.71
N GLN A 108 9.99 -2.79 -0.04
CA GLN A 108 10.81 -1.61 -0.37
C GLN A 108 12.32 -1.89 -0.32
N GLY A 109 12.76 -2.81 0.54
CA GLY A 109 14.15 -3.24 0.59
C GLY A 109 14.42 -4.48 -0.25
N SER A 110 13.59 -5.50 -0.12
CA SER A 110 13.85 -6.80 -0.72
C SER A 110 13.66 -6.82 -2.25
N LEU A 111 12.69 -6.09 -2.80
CA LEU A 111 12.42 -6.11 -4.24
C LEU A 111 13.52 -5.43 -5.06
N PRO A 112 14.03 -4.23 -4.70
CA PRO A 112 15.14 -3.64 -5.44
C PRO A 112 16.41 -4.47 -5.35
N LEU A 113 16.70 -5.06 -4.18
CA LEU A 113 17.84 -5.97 -4.01
C LEU A 113 17.71 -7.19 -4.93
N TRP A 114 16.51 -7.76 -5.00
CA TRP A 114 16.21 -8.91 -5.85
C TRP A 114 16.33 -8.59 -7.35
N LEU A 115 15.89 -7.40 -7.78
CA LEU A 115 15.89 -7.00 -9.18
C LEU A 115 17.25 -6.49 -9.69
N PHE A 116 18.01 -5.79 -8.86
CA PHE A 116 19.18 -5.03 -9.29
C PHE A 116 20.48 -5.47 -8.60
N GLY A 117 20.41 -6.42 -7.65
CA GLY A 117 21.57 -6.88 -6.90
C GLY A 117 22.03 -5.90 -5.82
N SER A 118 23.12 -6.26 -5.14
CA SER A 118 23.69 -5.48 -4.03
C SER A 118 24.57 -4.32 -4.49
N SER A 119 25.14 -4.41 -5.69
CA SER A 119 25.99 -3.34 -6.25
C SER A 119 25.16 -2.08 -6.52
N GLY A 120 25.53 -0.97 -5.89
CA GLY A 120 24.79 0.30 -6.03
C GLY A 120 23.38 0.29 -5.41
N TYR A 121 23.05 -0.71 -4.57
CA TYR A 121 21.73 -0.88 -3.97
C TYR A 121 21.21 0.38 -3.27
N GLY A 122 22.07 1.07 -2.50
CA GLY A 122 21.71 2.33 -1.82
C GLY A 122 21.28 3.44 -2.78
N ALA A 123 21.92 3.57 -3.95
CA ALA A 123 21.55 4.56 -4.96
C ALA A 123 20.25 4.18 -5.68
N VAL A 124 19.99 2.89 -5.88
CA VAL A 124 18.74 2.39 -6.46
C VAL A 124 17.58 2.62 -5.50
N THR A 125 17.69 2.18 -4.24
CA THR A 125 16.65 2.37 -3.23
C THR A 125 16.45 3.84 -2.89
N GLY A 126 17.51 4.65 -2.87
CA GLY A 126 17.42 6.10 -2.69
C GLY A 126 16.59 6.77 -3.79
N ARG A 127 16.82 6.45 -5.06
CA ARG A 127 16.03 6.98 -6.18
C ARG A 127 14.56 6.54 -6.13
N MET A 128 14.31 5.29 -5.79
CA MET A 128 12.94 4.78 -5.60
C MET A 128 12.24 5.44 -4.42
N ALA A 129 12.95 5.63 -3.31
CA ALA A 129 12.45 6.33 -2.14
C ALA A 129 12.13 7.79 -2.46
N ALA A 130 12.97 8.49 -3.23
CA ALA A 130 12.70 9.85 -3.67
C ALA A 130 11.38 9.96 -4.45
N ALA A 131 11.16 9.08 -5.45
CA ALA A 131 9.91 9.03 -6.18
C ALA A 131 8.71 8.72 -5.28
N ARG A 132 8.86 7.75 -4.37
CA ARG A 132 7.83 7.36 -3.40
C ARG A 132 7.47 8.50 -2.44
N LEU A 133 8.46 9.19 -1.89
CA LEU A 133 8.27 10.27 -0.94
C LEU A 133 7.70 11.51 -1.62
N ALA A 134 8.12 11.83 -2.85
CA ALA A 134 7.53 12.93 -3.62
C ALA A 134 6.04 12.68 -3.89
N ALA A 135 5.67 11.47 -4.33
CA ALA A 135 4.27 11.10 -4.51
C ALA A 135 3.49 11.11 -3.18
N GLY A 136 4.08 10.56 -2.11
CA GLY A 136 3.50 10.55 -0.76
C GLY A 136 3.26 11.95 -0.20
N ALA A 137 4.18 12.90 -0.44
CA ALA A 137 4.05 14.28 0.04
C ALA A 137 2.87 15.02 -0.61
N MET A 138 2.57 14.75 -1.88
CA MET A 138 1.42 15.34 -2.58
C MET A 138 0.09 14.68 -2.20
N ALA A 139 0.11 13.43 -1.75
CA ALA A 139 -1.09 12.62 -1.55
C ALA A 139 -2.11 13.25 -0.59
N PRO A 140 -1.74 13.70 0.63
CA PRO A 140 -2.67 14.31 1.56
C PRO A 140 -3.42 15.51 0.97
N PHE A 141 -2.70 16.37 0.23
CA PHE A 141 -3.27 17.57 -0.39
C PHE A 141 -4.23 17.20 -1.53
N VAL A 142 -3.77 16.38 -2.48
CA VAL A 142 -4.60 15.93 -3.61
C VAL A 142 -5.84 15.21 -3.13
N PHE A 143 -5.70 14.30 -2.16
CA PHE A 143 -6.81 13.57 -1.58
C PHE A 143 -7.79 14.49 -0.86
N SER A 144 -7.30 15.48 -0.10
CA SER A 144 -8.16 16.47 0.58
C SER A 144 -8.98 17.31 -0.42
N VAL A 145 -8.35 17.79 -1.50
CA VAL A 145 -9.04 18.55 -2.55
C VAL A 145 -10.11 17.71 -3.25
N LEU A 146 -9.83 16.42 -3.49
CA LEU A 146 -10.81 15.49 -4.05
C LEU A 146 -12.00 15.28 -3.10
N MET A 147 -11.73 15.09 -1.81
CA MET A 147 -12.79 14.96 -0.80
C MET A 147 -13.67 16.20 -0.72
N GLU A 148 -13.08 17.40 -0.73
CA GLU A 148 -13.80 18.66 -0.62
C GLU A 148 -14.66 18.96 -1.86
N ARG A 149 -14.14 18.70 -3.06
CA ARG A 149 -14.83 19.04 -4.32
C ARG A 149 -15.79 17.98 -4.83
N PHE A 150 -15.48 16.71 -4.59
CA PHE A 150 -16.21 15.58 -5.18
C PHE A 150 -16.76 14.58 -4.14
N GLY A 151 -16.47 14.80 -2.86
CA GLY A 151 -16.90 13.92 -1.78
C GLY A 151 -15.91 12.78 -1.49
N ILE A 152 -16.11 12.15 -0.33
CA ILE A 152 -15.25 11.06 0.17
C ILE A 152 -15.25 9.86 -0.78
N ASP A 153 -16.42 9.45 -1.29
CA ASP A 153 -16.54 8.28 -2.15
C ASP A 153 -15.76 8.43 -3.46
N ALA A 154 -15.83 9.60 -4.09
CA ALA A 154 -15.07 9.90 -5.30
C ALA A 154 -13.56 9.93 -5.04
N ALA A 155 -13.13 10.50 -3.91
CA ALA A 155 -11.73 10.51 -3.50
C ALA A 155 -11.20 9.08 -3.25
N LEU A 156 -11.98 8.25 -2.54
CA LEU A 156 -11.65 6.85 -2.29
C LEU A 156 -11.57 6.04 -3.58
N MET A 157 -12.51 6.23 -4.51
CA MET A 157 -12.50 5.55 -5.81
C MET A 157 -11.28 5.96 -6.65
N ALA A 158 -10.96 7.25 -6.72
CA ALA A 158 -9.75 7.73 -7.40
C ALA A 158 -8.48 7.14 -6.78
N ASN A 159 -8.39 7.09 -5.46
CA ASN A 159 -7.28 6.50 -4.73
C ASN A 159 -7.18 4.98 -4.95
N ALA A 160 -8.30 4.27 -4.98
CA ALA A 160 -8.36 2.84 -5.28
C ALA A 160 -7.92 2.56 -6.72
N CYS A 161 -8.34 3.36 -7.71
CA CYS A 161 -7.87 3.25 -9.09
C CYS A 161 -6.37 3.46 -9.20
N LEU A 162 -5.83 4.49 -8.52
CA LEU A 162 -4.39 4.75 -8.50
C LEU A 162 -3.61 3.59 -7.87
N GLY A 163 -4.10 3.08 -6.75
CA GLY A 163 -3.56 1.89 -6.09
C GLY A 163 -3.63 0.64 -6.96
N ALA A 164 -4.72 0.45 -7.71
CA ALA A 164 -4.88 -0.66 -8.64
C ALA A 164 -3.90 -0.59 -9.81
N VAL A 165 -3.59 0.60 -10.33
CA VAL A 165 -2.52 0.80 -11.32
C VAL A 165 -1.15 0.44 -10.72
N GLY A 166 -0.85 0.87 -9.49
CA GLY A 166 0.36 0.47 -8.78
C GLY A 166 0.45 -1.04 -8.57
N MET A 167 -0.65 -1.68 -8.17
CA MET A 167 -0.76 -3.13 -8.03
C MET A 167 -0.52 -3.85 -9.36
N ALA A 168 -1.13 -3.39 -10.44
CA ALA A 168 -0.92 -3.94 -11.79
C ALA A 168 0.55 -3.83 -12.21
N ALA A 169 1.23 -2.72 -11.87
CA ALA A 169 2.66 -2.57 -12.11
C ALA A 169 3.52 -3.58 -11.33
N PHE A 170 3.20 -3.87 -10.06
CA PHE A 170 3.88 -4.94 -9.31
C PHE A 170 3.60 -6.33 -9.85
N VAL A 171 2.37 -6.61 -10.27
CA VAL A 171 2.01 -7.88 -10.93
C VAL A 171 2.77 -8.03 -12.24
N ALA A 172 2.89 -6.97 -13.04
CA ALA A 172 3.69 -6.96 -14.26
C ALA A 172 5.16 -7.26 -13.96
N VAL A 173 5.76 -6.64 -12.95
CA VAL A 173 7.14 -6.95 -12.48
C VAL A 173 7.27 -8.42 -12.08
N THR A 174 6.29 -8.96 -11.35
CA THR A 174 6.26 -10.37 -10.93
C THR A 174 6.16 -11.32 -12.12
N SER A 175 5.34 -10.99 -13.10
CA SER A 175 5.16 -11.81 -14.31
C SER A 175 6.42 -11.82 -15.18
N ALA A 176 7.08 -10.67 -15.34
CA ALA A 176 8.32 -10.56 -16.09
C ALA A 176 9.44 -11.35 -15.41
N ALA A 177 9.56 -11.24 -14.08
CA ALA A 177 10.50 -12.02 -13.27
C ALA A 177 10.35 -13.53 -13.48
N LYS A 178 9.12 -14.06 -13.50
CA LYS A 178 8.85 -15.49 -13.72
C LYS A 178 9.22 -15.94 -15.13
N ARG A 179 8.95 -15.12 -16.16
CA ARG A 179 9.28 -15.44 -17.56
C ARG A 179 10.78 -15.56 -17.76
N THR A 180 11.57 -14.65 -17.18
CA THR A 180 13.04 -14.70 -17.27
C THR A 180 13.60 -15.96 -16.61
N ALA A 181 13.03 -16.39 -15.47
CA ALA A 181 13.45 -17.62 -14.80
C ALA A 181 13.13 -18.88 -15.63
N ALA A 182 11.95 -18.94 -16.26
CA ALA A 182 11.55 -20.08 -17.09
C ALA A 182 12.30 -20.17 -18.44
N ALA A 183 12.84 -19.05 -18.95
CA ALA A 183 13.64 -19.04 -20.16
C ALA A 183 15.12 -19.42 -19.93
N ALA A 184 15.56 -19.49 -18.66
CA ALA A 184 16.92 -19.84 -18.27
C ALA A 184 17.09 -21.32 -17.86
N THR A 185 16.00 -22.08 -17.88
CA THR A 185 15.94 -23.53 -17.61
C THR A 185 15.72 -24.30 -18.89
#